data_AF-A0AAU3YU85-F1
#
_entry.id   AF-A0AAU3YU85-F1
#
_cell.length_a   1.000
_cell.length_b   1.000
_cell.length_c   1.000
_cell.angle_alpha   90.00
_cell.angle_beta   90.00
_cell.angle_gamma   90.00
#
_symmetry.space_group_name_H-M   'P 1'
#
loop_
_entity.id
_entity.type
_entity.pdbx_description
1 polymer ?
#
loop_
_entity_poly.entity_id
_entity_poly.type
_entity_poly.pdbx_seq_one_letter_code
_entity_poly.pdbx_strand_id
1 'polypeptide(L)'
;MADQTPHEPVLPAVQPVPGGLYGDQAYESALSSLRHAVAEISAALHTQTDPGRRSELLAKQASLIEMQHSLLPGDDLACAAARVRSQQVLAELAEPA
;
A
#
# COMPACT_ATOMS: atom_id res chain seq x y z
N MET A 1 -11.54 -58.54 -3.44
CA MET A 1 -11.64 -57.15 -3.92
C MET A 1 -11.85 -56.29 -2.68
N ALA A 2 -10.82 -55.56 -2.27
CA ALA A 2 -10.90 -54.62 -1.16
C ALA A 2 -11.02 -53.22 -1.78
N ASP A 3 -12.17 -52.59 -1.59
CA ASP A 3 -12.47 -51.23 -2.02
C ASP A 3 -11.78 -50.27 -1.05
N GLN A 4 -10.58 -49.78 -1.42
CA GLN A 4 -9.91 -48.71 -0.70
C GLN A 4 -10.41 -47.39 -1.29
N THR A 5 -11.48 -46.84 -0.70
CA THR A 5 -11.86 -45.44 -0.95
C THR A 5 -10.67 -44.54 -0.58
N PRO A 6 -10.19 -43.67 -1.49
CA PRO A 6 -9.10 -42.76 -1.17
C PRO A 6 -9.56 -41.80 -0.08
N HIS A 7 -8.90 -41.86 1.08
CA HIS A 7 -9.13 -40.93 2.17
C HIS A 7 -8.53 -39.58 1.75
N GLU A 8 -9.34 -38.68 1.22
CA GLU A 8 -8.91 -37.29 1.04
C GLU A 8 -8.48 -36.73 2.40
N PRO A 9 -7.31 -36.09 2.51
CA PRO A 9 -6.90 -35.45 3.74
C PRO A 9 -7.83 -34.25 3.98
N VAL A 10 -8.71 -34.37 4.96
CA VAL A 10 -9.52 -33.25 5.44
C VAL A 10 -8.55 -32.26 6.07
N LEU A 11 -8.25 -31.16 5.36
CA LEU A 11 -7.53 -30.04 5.95
C LEU A 11 -8.35 -29.55 7.15
N PRO A 12 -7.75 -29.40 8.34
CA PRO A 12 -8.46 -28.81 9.47
C PRO A 12 -8.99 -27.45 9.05
N ALA A 13 -10.26 -27.19 9.37
CA ALA A 13 -10.90 -25.93 9.05
C ALA A 13 -10.01 -24.77 9.52
N VAL A 14 -9.47 -24.01 8.57
CA VAL A 14 -8.69 -22.81 8.85
C VAL A 14 -9.67 -21.83 9.49
N GLN A 15 -9.60 -21.71 10.82
CA GLN A 15 -10.38 -20.70 11.51
C GLN A 15 -9.76 -19.33 11.19
N PRO A 16 -10.54 -18.40 10.62
CA PRO A 16 -10.04 -17.05 10.40
C PRO A 16 -9.70 -16.43 11.75
N VAL A 17 -8.51 -15.85 11.84
CA VAL A 17 -8.09 -15.06 13.00
C VAL A 17 -9.13 -13.93 13.20
N PRO A 18 -9.52 -13.58 14.44
CA PRO A 18 -10.33 -12.38 14.66
C PRO A 18 -9.66 -11.17 14.01
N GLY A 19 -10.36 -10.52 13.06
CA GLY A 19 -9.78 -9.53 12.13
C GLY A 19 -9.70 -9.99 10.67
N GLY A 20 -9.85 -11.29 10.40
CA GLY A 20 -9.79 -11.88 9.06
C GLY A 20 -8.36 -12.01 8.51
N LEU A 21 -8.25 -12.43 7.24
CA LEU A 21 -6.99 -12.40 6.46
C LEU A 21 -6.36 -11.00 6.38
N TYR A 22 -7.11 -9.97 6.78
CA TYR A 22 -6.82 -8.53 6.72
C TYR A 22 -6.98 -7.90 8.11
N GLY A 23 -6.49 -8.58 9.15
CA GLY A 23 -6.64 -8.16 10.56
C GLY A 23 -6.15 -6.74 10.86
N ASP A 24 -5.39 -6.15 9.94
CA ASP A 24 -4.91 -4.78 10.03
C ASP A 24 -5.44 -3.92 8.88
N GLN A 25 -6.70 -3.51 9.01
CA GLN A 25 -7.36 -2.61 8.05
C GLN A 25 -6.63 -1.25 7.93
N ALA A 26 -5.99 -0.80 9.00
CA ALA A 26 -5.23 0.46 9.00
C ALA A 26 -3.99 0.34 8.11
N TYR A 27 -3.22 -0.73 8.28
CA TYR A 27 -2.05 -1.06 7.48
C TYR A 27 -2.39 -1.21 6.00
N GLU A 28 -3.38 -2.04 5.67
CA GLU A 28 -3.77 -2.27 4.26
C GLU A 28 -4.26 -0.98 3.60
N SER A 29 -5.05 -0.18 4.31
CA SER A 29 -5.49 1.11 3.79
C SER A 29 -4.33 2.09 3.60
N ALA A 30 -3.35 2.10 4.51
CA ALA A 30 -2.17 2.93 4.38
C ALA A 30 -1.30 2.50 3.19
N LEU A 31 -1.08 1.19 3.01
CA LEU A 31 -0.35 0.63 1.88
C LEU A 31 -1.03 0.95 0.55
N SER A 32 -2.36 0.84 0.50
CA SER A 32 -3.17 1.23 -0.67
C SER A 32 -3.00 2.72 -1.00
N SER A 33 -3.09 3.61 0.01
CA SER A 33 -2.89 5.05 -0.18
C SER A 33 -1.49 5.39 -0.69
N LEU A 34 -0.44 4.77 -0.13
CA LEU A 34 0.95 4.98 -0.56
C LEU A 34 1.13 4.58 -2.03
N ARG A 35 0.66 3.39 -2.41
CA ARG A 35 0.77 2.86 -3.78
C ARG A 35 0.02 3.73 -4.78
N HIS A 36 -1.16 4.21 -4.40
CA HIS A 36 -1.93 5.12 -5.25
C HIS A 36 -1.18 6.44 -5.48
N ALA A 37 -0.67 7.07 -4.43
CA ALA A 37 0.09 8.31 -4.56
C ALA A 37 1.39 8.13 -5.40
N VAL A 38 2.10 7.00 -5.25
CA VAL A 38 3.27 6.68 -6.10
C VAL A 38 2.88 6.53 -7.57
N ALA A 39 1.72 5.93 -7.86
CA ALA A 39 1.23 5.80 -9.23
C ALA A 39 0.90 7.17 -9.85
N GLU A 40 0.23 8.05 -9.13
CA GLU A 40 -0.08 9.42 -9.59
C GLU A 40 1.18 10.25 -9.82
N ILE A 41 2.18 10.16 -8.93
CA ILE A 41 3.49 10.82 -9.16
C ILE A 41 4.16 10.26 -10.42
N SER A 42 4.10 8.94 -10.63
CA SER A 42 4.69 8.31 -11.81
C SER A 42 4.03 8.81 -13.11
N ALA A 43 2.71 8.96 -13.10
CA ALA A 43 1.96 9.55 -14.19
C ALA A 43 2.36 11.01 -14.43
N ALA A 44 2.42 11.83 -13.36
CA ALA A 44 2.84 13.22 -13.45
C ALA A 44 4.28 13.38 -13.96
N LEU A 45 5.20 12.50 -13.53
CA LEU A 45 6.59 12.46 -13.98
C LEU A 45 6.72 12.16 -15.48
N HIS A 46 5.77 11.45 -16.07
CA HIS A 46 5.79 11.11 -17.49
C HIS A 46 5.55 12.34 -18.38
N THR A 47 4.71 13.27 -17.93
CA THR A 47 4.37 14.49 -18.68
C THR A 47 5.18 15.71 -18.27
N GLN A 48 5.91 15.64 -17.15
CA GLN A 48 6.66 16.77 -16.60
C GLN A 48 7.98 17.01 -17.34
N THR A 49 8.16 18.23 -17.85
CA THR A 49 9.34 18.66 -18.59
C THR A 49 10.25 19.60 -17.79
N ASP A 50 9.72 20.27 -16.75
CA ASP A 50 10.51 21.15 -15.90
C ASP A 50 11.44 20.33 -14.98
N PRO A 51 12.78 20.55 -15.02
CA PRO A 51 13.74 19.77 -14.24
C PRO A 51 13.60 19.99 -12.73
N GLY A 52 13.16 21.18 -12.29
CA GLY A 52 12.97 21.49 -10.87
C GLY A 52 11.79 20.69 -10.30
N ARG A 53 10.62 20.80 -10.93
CA ARG A 53 9.41 20.07 -10.57
C ARG A 53 9.59 18.57 -10.71
N ARG A 54 10.31 18.10 -11.75
CA ARG A 54 10.63 16.68 -11.90
C ARG A 54 11.48 16.15 -10.73
N SER A 55 12.48 16.91 -10.31
CA SER A 55 13.33 16.54 -9.16
C SER A 55 12.53 16.50 -7.85
N GLU A 56 11.63 17.46 -7.67
CA GLU A 56 10.71 17.49 -6.53
C GLU A 56 9.79 16.25 -6.49
N LEU A 57 9.20 15.89 -7.64
CA LEU A 57 8.34 14.72 -7.76
C LEU A 57 9.10 13.42 -7.47
N LEU A 58 10.34 13.28 -7.97
CA LEU A 58 11.20 12.14 -7.66
C LEU A 58 11.52 12.04 -6.16
N ALA A 59 11.79 13.17 -5.50
CA ALA A 59 12.02 13.20 -4.06
C ALA A 59 10.77 12.78 -3.26
N LYS A 60 9.58 13.24 -3.67
CA LYS A 60 8.32 12.79 -3.06
C LYS A 60 8.10 11.29 -3.27
N GLN A 61 8.33 10.77 -4.48
CA GLN A 61 8.19 9.35 -4.78
C GLN A 61 9.13 8.50 -3.92
N ALA A 62 10.41 8.88 -3.80
CA ALA A 62 11.37 8.18 -2.95
C ALA A 62 10.91 8.13 -1.49
N SER A 63 10.45 9.26 -0.94
CA SER A 63 9.92 9.33 0.42
C SER A 63 8.71 8.42 0.64
N LEU A 64 7.77 8.36 -0.31
CA LEU A 64 6.61 7.45 -0.21
C LEU A 64 7.02 5.98 -0.24
N ILE A 65 8.00 5.61 -1.08
CA ILE A 65 8.54 4.25 -1.17
C ILE A 65 9.26 3.86 0.12
N GLU A 66 10.03 4.76 0.71
CA GLU A 66 10.66 4.54 2.01
C GLU A 66 9.63 4.29 3.11
N MET A 67 8.59 5.12 3.20
CA MET A 67 7.48 4.88 4.14
C MET A 67 6.80 3.54 3.91
N GLN A 68 6.58 3.13 2.65
CA GLN A 68 6.03 1.82 2.33
C GLN A 68 6.90 0.68 2.86
N HIS A 69 8.23 0.78 2.75
CA HIS A 69 9.15 -0.27 3.22
C HIS A 69 9.28 -0.30 4.74
N SER A 70 9.09 0.83 5.42
CA SER A 70 9.16 0.92 6.89
C SER A 70 7.83 0.68 7.59
N LEU A 71 6.72 0.57 6.85
CA LEU A 71 5.40 0.38 7.43
C LEU A 71 5.26 -1.04 8.01
N LEU A 72 4.82 -1.12 9.27
CA LEU A 72 4.60 -2.38 9.97
C LEU A 72 3.11 -2.57 10.31
N PRO A 73 2.59 -3.79 10.22
CA PRO A 73 1.29 -4.12 10.79
C PRO A 73 1.29 -3.88 12.31
N GLY A 74 0.23 -3.27 12.82
CA GLY A 74 0.00 -2.93 14.22
C GLY A 74 0.51 -1.54 14.62
N ASP A 75 1.23 -0.84 13.73
CA ASP A 75 1.65 0.55 13.95
C ASP A 75 0.61 1.52 13.38
N ASP A 76 -0.49 1.68 14.11
CA ASP A 76 -1.61 2.55 13.72
C ASP A 76 -1.18 4.01 13.48
N LEU A 77 -0.18 4.48 14.23
CA LEU A 77 0.34 5.85 14.09
C LEU A 77 1.09 6.00 12.77
N ALA A 78 1.99 5.06 12.44
CA ALA A 78 2.67 5.06 11.16
C ALA A 78 1.70 4.89 9.99
N CYS A 79 0.67 4.06 10.14
CA CYS A 79 -0.38 3.88 9.14
C CYS A 79 -1.17 5.17 8.90
N ALA A 80 -1.57 5.87 9.97
CA ALA A 80 -2.23 7.17 9.85
C ALA A 80 -1.32 8.22 9.19
N ALA A 81 -0.05 8.30 9.60
CA ALA A 81 0.92 9.23 9.03
C ALA A 81 1.14 8.98 7.53
N ALA A 82 1.30 7.72 7.12
CA ALA A 82 1.44 7.33 5.72
C ALA A 82 0.23 7.75 4.87
N ARG A 83 -1.00 7.60 5.40
CA ARG A 83 -2.22 8.04 4.73
C ARG A 83 -2.28 9.54 4.56
N VAL A 84 -2.03 10.30 5.64
CA VAL A 84 -2.02 11.77 5.61
C VAL A 84 -1.00 12.27 4.60
N ARG A 85 0.21 11.69 4.61
CA ARG A 85 1.26 12.09 3.68
C ARG A 85 0.90 11.77 2.23
N SER A 86 0.31 10.60 1.98
CA SER A 86 -0.19 10.25 0.64
C SER A 86 -1.24 11.25 0.15
N GLN A 87 -2.19 11.63 1.01
CA GLN A 87 -3.25 12.61 0.68
C GLN A 87 -2.68 14.00 0.41
N GLN A 88 -1.70 14.45 1.19
CA GLN A 88 -1.03 15.72 0.97
C GLN A 88 -0.36 15.76 -0.40
N VAL A 89 0.39 14.71 -0.76
CA VAL A 89 1.06 14.65 -2.07
C VAL A 89 0.04 14.64 -3.20
N LEU A 90 -1.07 13.92 -3.07
CA LEU A 90 -2.15 13.93 -4.05
C LEU A 90 -2.78 15.32 -4.20
N ALA A 91 -2.98 16.06 -3.11
CA ALA A 91 -3.48 17.42 -3.15
C ALA A 91 -2.50 18.36 -3.87
N GLU A 92 -1.19 18.26 -3.55
CA GLU A 92 -0.12 19.03 -4.20
C GLU A 92 0.03 18.72 -5.71
N LEU A 93 -0.42 17.55 -6.17
CA LEU A 93 -0.48 17.19 -7.59
C LEU A 93 -1.70 17.76 -8.30
N ALA A 94 -2.81 17.94 -7.58
CA ALA A 94 -4.05 18.48 -8.10
C ALA A 94 -4.04 20.01 -8.23
N GLU A 95 -3.17 20.70 -7.47
CA GLU A 95 -3.00 22.14 -7.61
C GLU A 95 -2.26 22.48 -8.92
N PRO A 96 -2.82 23.35 -9.79
CA PRO A 96 -2.15 23.76 -11.01
C PRO A 96 -0.89 24.56 -10.67
N ALA A 97 0.25 24.11 -11.21
CA ALA A 97 1.56 24.75 -11.11
C ALA A 97 1.65 26.03 -11.95
#